data_AF-L8JNS3-F1
#
_entry.id   AF-L8JNS3-F1
#
_cell.length_a   1.000
_cell.length_b   1.000
_cell.length_c   1.000
_cell.angle_alpha   90.00
_cell.angle_beta   90.00
_cell.angle_gamma   90.00
#
_symmetry.space_group_name_H-M   'P 1'
#
loop_
_entity.id
_entity.type
_entity.pdbx_description
1 polymer ?
#
loop_
_entity_poly.entity_id
_entity_poly.type
_entity_poly.pdbx_seq_one_letter_code
_entity_poly.pdbx_strand_id
1 'polypeptide(L)'
;MPEDLKTYPRIYLYRRVVQAKLFIDSHYAADIDLNNVSGEAHLSKFHFIRQFKKIYGETPHQYLKRVRIEKAQLLLTSGIPVSETCYLVGFESLSSFSGLFKRLTGITPSEYMRQQQKLKSQIRSQPLQFIPGCFAKKKGWYTDH
;
A
#
# COMPACT_ATOMS: atom_id res chain seq x y z
N MET A 1 -4.99 29.77 -33.29
CA MET A 1 -4.61 29.14 -32.01
C MET A 1 -5.67 29.54 -30.99
N PRO A 2 -6.56 28.65 -30.53
CA PRO A 2 -7.74 29.08 -29.78
C PRO A 2 -7.41 29.45 -28.32
N GLU A 3 -8.08 30.50 -27.85
CA GLU A 3 -7.83 31.31 -26.64
C GLU A 3 -8.41 30.73 -25.32
N ASP A 4 -8.45 29.41 -25.16
CA ASP A 4 -9.15 28.77 -24.03
C ASP A 4 -8.27 28.46 -22.79
N LEU A 5 -7.03 28.95 -22.72
CA LEU A 5 -6.07 28.56 -21.67
C LEU A 5 -6.34 29.12 -20.26
N LYS A 6 -7.34 30.00 -20.06
CA LYS A 6 -7.58 30.66 -18.76
C LYS A 6 -8.49 29.87 -17.80
N THR A 7 -9.28 28.91 -18.30
CA THR A 7 -10.18 28.07 -17.46
C THR A 7 -9.55 26.73 -17.06
N TYR A 8 -8.48 26.31 -17.76
CA TYR A 8 -7.80 25.02 -17.54
C TYR A 8 -6.53 25.00 -16.63
N PRO A 9 -6.07 26.05 -15.90
CA PRO A 9 -4.82 25.96 -15.12
C PRO A 9 -4.80 24.89 -14.02
N ARG A 10 -5.94 24.65 -13.34
CA ARG A 10 -6.01 23.72 -12.20
C ARG A 10 -6.07 22.26 -12.62
N ILE A 11 -6.77 21.94 -13.72
CA ILE A 11 -6.90 20.54 -14.15
C ILE A 11 -5.56 19.95 -14.62
N TYR A 12 -4.70 20.75 -15.27
CA TYR A 12 -3.35 20.32 -15.63
C TYR A 12 -2.48 20.04 -14.39
N LEU A 13 -2.59 20.88 -13.36
CA LEU A 13 -1.92 20.67 -12.08
C LEU A 13 -2.39 19.37 -11.41
N TYR A 14 -3.70 19.12 -11.36
CA TYR A 14 -4.25 17.88 -10.81
C TYR A 14 -3.80 16.66 -11.61
N ARG A 15 -3.81 16.73 -12.94
CA ARG A 15 -3.33 15.65 -13.81
C ARG A 15 -1.89 15.29 -13.49
N ARG A 16 -1.00 16.27 -13.31
CA ARG A 16 0.41 16.04 -12.94
C ARG A 16 0.56 15.37 -11.57
N VAL A 17 -0.22 15.80 -10.58
CA VAL A 17 -0.23 15.17 -9.25
C VAL A 17 -0.71 13.72 -9.33
N VAL A 18 -1.73 13.43 -10.14
CA VAL A 18 -2.22 12.07 -10.39
C VAL A 18 -1.16 11.22 -11.10
N GLN A 19 -0.47 11.76 -12.11
CA GLN A 19 0.62 11.06 -12.79
C GLN A 19 1.76 10.70 -11.82
N ALA A 20 2.14 11.62 -10.94
CA ALA A 20 3.14 11.32 -9.91
C ALA A 20 2.68 10.21 -8.95
N LYS A 21 1.40 10.16 -8.58
CA LYS A 21 0.85 9.06 -7.78
C LYS A 21 0.94 7.72 -8.55
N LEU A 22 0.52 7.70 -9.82
CA LEU A 22 0.59 6.50 -10.66
C LEU A 22 2.03 6.01 -10.85
N PHE A 23 2.98 6.94 -10.98
CA PHE A 23 4.39 6.61 -11.03
C PHE A 23 4.86 5.95 -9.72
N ILE A 24 4.51 6.51 -8.56
CA ILE A 24 4.81 5.89 -7.26
C ILE A 24 4.17 4.51 -7.15
N ASP A 25 2.90 4.35 -7.56
CA ASP A 25 2.18 3.07 -7.48
C ASP A 25 2.81 1.96 -8.34
N SER A 26 3.40 2.32 -9.49
CA SER A 26 4.05 1.38 -10.42
C SER A 26 5.52 1.12 -10.10
N HIS A 27 6.21 2.05 -9.44
CA HIS A 27 7.65 1.99 -9.18
C HIS A 27 8.01 1.95 -7.69
N TYR A 28 7.05 1.69 -6.80
CA TYR A 28 7.24 1.80 -5.35
C TYR A 28 8.49 1.07 -4.82
N ALA A 29 8.88 -0.05 -5.42
CA ALA A 29 10.02 -0.87 -4.99
C ALA A 29 11.37 -0.30 -5.43
N ALA A 30 11.40 0.54 -6.46
CA ALA A 30 12.62 1.19 -6.92
C ALA A 30 13.06 2.28 -5.93
N ASP A 31 14.34 2.66 -6.01
CA ASP A 31 14.83 3.88 -5.38
C ASP A 31 14.23 5.09 -6.13
N ILE A 32 13.04 5.50 -5.69
CA ILE A 32 12.37 6.66 -6.24
C ILE A 32 13.03 7.89 -5.65
N ASP A 33 13.88 8.54 -6.44
CA ASP A 33 14.23 9.92 -6.17
C ASP A 33 12.99 10.79 -6.39
N LEU A 34 12.26 11.04 -5.31
CA LEU A 34 11.09 11.92 -5.31
C LEU A 34 11.43 13.36 -5.73
N ASN A 35 12.72 13.72 -5.80
CA ASN A 35 13.16 14.97 -6.43
C ASN A 35 12.96 14.93 -7.96
N ASN A 36 13.20 13.78 -8.61
CA ASN A 36 13.05 13.60 -10.06
C ASN A 36 11.57 13.50 -10.49
N VAL A 37 10.68 13.03 -9.61
CA VAL A 37 9.22 13.00 -9.84
C VAL A 37 8.65 14.42 -10.07
N SER A 38 9.34 15.47 -9.61
CA SER A 38 8.96 16.86 -9.86
C SER A 38 9.28 17.35 -11.28
N GLY A 39 10.27 16.74 -11.95
CA GLY A 39 10.67 17.08 -13.32
C GLY A 39 9.58 16.77 -14.35
N GLU A 40 8.95 15.59 -14.22
CA GLU A 40 7.78 15.16 -15.01
C GLU A 40 6.58 16.11 -14.86
N ALA A 41 6.48 16.80 -13.73
CA ALA A 41 5.35 17.67 -13.41
C ALA A 41 5.55 19.14 -13.79
N HIS A 42 6.72 19.58 -14.29
CA HIS A 42 7.06 21.00 -14.48
C HIS A 42 6.58 21.92 -13.31
N LEU A 43 6.71 21.44 -12.07
CA LEU A 43 6.39 22.19 -10.86
C LEU A 43 7.64 22.26 -9.99
N SER A 44 7.78 23.34 -9.22
CA SER A 44 8.78 23.31 -8.15
C SER A 44 8.42 22.19 -7.16
N LYS A 45 9.44 21.49 -6.66
CA LYS A 45 9.30 20.40 -5.68
C LYS A 45 8.38 20.77 -4.50
N PHE A 46 8.53 21.98 -3.96
CA PHE A 46 7.73 22.47 -2.84
C PHE A 46 6.24 22.64 -3.20
N HIS A 47 5.95 23.17 -4.38
CA HIS A 47 4.58 23.32 -4.85
C HIS A 47 3.95 21.95 -5.10
N PHE A 48 4.67 21.02 -5.73
CA PHE A 48 4.22 19.64 -5.91
C PHE A 48 3.89 18.95 -4.59
N ILE A 49 4.80 18.95 -3.61
CA ILE A 49 4.57 18.33 -2.29
C ILE A 49 3.33 18.93 -1.60
N ARG A 50 3.16 20.25 -1.65
CA ARG A 50 2.00 20.93 -1.06
C ARG A 50 0.70 20.51 -1.74
N GLN A 51 0.68 20.41 -3.07
CA GLN A 51 -0.53 20.01 -3.79
C GLN A 51 -0.84 18.53 -3.57
N PHE A 52 0.16 17.65 -3.64
CA PHE A 52 -0.01 16.23 -3.34
C PHE A 52 -0.61 16.04 -1.95
N LYS A 53 -0.06 16.70 -0.92
CA LYS A 53 -0.61 16.66 0.44
C LYS A 53 -2.03 17.23 0.54
N LYS A 54 -2.32 18.31 -0.19
CA LYS A 54 -3.67 18.89 -0.22
C LYS A 54 -4.70 17.92 -0.81
N ILE A 55 -4.31 17.12 -1.80
CA ILE A 55 -5.21 16.22 -2.54
C ILE A 55 -5.33 14.86 -1.83
N TYR A 56 -4.23 14.29 -1.35
CA TYR A 56 -4.17 12.93 -0.80
C TYR A 56 -3.99 12.88 0.72
N GLY A 57 -3.91 14.02 1.41
CA GLY A 57 -3.77 14.11 2.86
C GLY A 57 -2.36 13.85 3.41
N GLU A 58 -1.46 13.30 2.59
CA GLU A 58 -0.10 12.93 2.98
C GLU A 58 0.94 13.42 1.95
N THR A 59 2.20 13.57 2.35
CA THR A 59 3.27 13.93 1.40
C THR A 59 3.61 12.74 0.47
N PRO A 60 4.19 12.96 -0.72
CA PRO A 60 4.58 11.87 -1.62
C PRO A 60 5.47 10.81 -0.96
N HIS A 61 6.38 11.24 -0.07
CA HIS A 61 7.25 10.33 0.68
C HIS A 61 6.50 9.50 1.73
N GLN A 62 5.48 10.08 2.38
CA GLN A 62 4.60 9.34 3.28
C GLN A 62 3.75 8.32 2.52
N TYR A 63 3.21 8.73 1.37
CA TYR A 63 2.45 7.87 0.46
C TYR A 63 3.27 6.67 -0.01
N LEU A 64 4.50 6.90 -0.50
CA LEU A 64 5.42 5.83 -0.92
C LEU A 64 5.64 4.81 0.21
N LYS A 65 5.95 5.30 1.42
CA LYS A 65 6.14 4.44 2.59
C LYS A 65 4.90 3.60 2.91
N ARG A 66 3.71 4.20 2.85
CA ARG A 66 2.45 3.48 3.08
C ARG A 66 2.24 2.40 2.02
N VAL A 67 2.39 2.73 0.73
CA VAL A 67 2.27 1.76 -0.37
C VAL A 67 3.25 0.60 -0.20
N ARG A 68 4.52 0.88 0.14
CA ARG A 68 5.51 -0.19 0.39
C ARG A 68 5.07 -1.14 1.51
N ILE A 69 4.50 -0.61 2.60
CA ILE A 69 4.00 -1.45 3.72
C ILE A 69 2.75 -2.24 3.31
N GLU A 70 1.82 -1.66 2.56
CA GLU A 70 0.66 -2.38 2.02
C GLU A 70 1.08 -3.54 1.12
N LYS A 71 2.07 -3.31 0.24
CA LYS A 71 2.64 -4.37 -0.60
C LYS A 71 3.37 -5.43 0.22
N ALA A 72 4.07 -5.03 1.29
CA ALA A 72 4.71 -5.96 2.20
C ALA A 72 3.69 -6.88 2.89
N GLN A 73 2.55 -6.35 3.34
CA GLN A 73 1.49 -7.15 3.93
C GLN A 73 0.99 -8.24 2.97
N LEU A 74 0.85 -7.93 1.68
CA LEU A 74 0.45 -8.91 0.66
C LEU A 74 1.50 -10.02 0.50
N LEU A 75 2.79 -9.65 0.39
CA LEU A 75 3.89 -10.62 0.25
C LEU A 75 4.01 -11.54 1.47
N LEU A 76 3.96 -10.97 2.69
CA LEU A 76 3.99 -11.74 3.93
C LEU A 76 2.78 -12.67 4.05
N THR A 77 1.59 -12.20 3.64
CA THR A 77 0.39 -13.04 3.61
C THR A 77 0.58 -14.20 2.65
N SER A 78 1.24 -13.98 1.51
CA SER A 78 1.60 -15.03 0.55
C SER A 78 2.72 -15.98 1.01
N GLY A 79 3.36 -15.70 2.16
CA GLY A 79 4.36 -16.57 2.76
C GLY A 79 5.80 -16.21 2.43
N ILE A 80 6.04 -15.08 1.76
CA ILE A 80 7.41 -14.60 1.49
C ILE A 80 8.10 -14.26 2.82
N PRO A 81 9.36 -14.69 3.04
CA PRO A 81 10.11 -14.36 4.25
C PRO A 81 10.23 -12.86 4.50
N VAL A 82 10.34 -12.47 5.77
CA VAL A 82 10.45 -11.06 6.21
C VAL A 82 11.66 -10.36 5.59
N SER A 83 12.81 -11.04 5.56
CA SER A 83 14.05 -10.51 4.96
C SER A 83 13.88 -10.23 3.47
N GLU A 84 13.34 -11.20 2.72
CA GLU A 84 13.10 -11.06 1.28
C GLU A 84 12.06 -9.97 0.99
N THR A 85 10.96 -9.96 1.75
CA THR A 85 9.91 -8.93 1.62
C THR A 85 10.47 -7.52 1.79
N CYS A 86 11.38 -7.31 2.75
CA CYS A 86 12.02 -6.01 2.99
C CYS A 86 12.65 -5.44 1.72
N TYR A 87 13.44 -6.26 1.03
CA TYR A 87 14.13 -5.85 -0.20
C TYR A 87 13.18 -5.76 -1.39
N LEU A 88 12.23 -6.69 -1.53
CA LEU A 88 11.23 -6.69 -2.62
C LEU A 88 10.33 -5.45 -2.61
N VAL A 89 10.11 -4.83 -1.46
CA VAL A 89 9.33 -3.57 -1.36
C VAL A 89 10.21 -2.32 -1.31
N GLY A 90 11.52 -2.46 -1.52
CA GLY A 90 12.44 -1.34 -1.72
C GLY A 90 13.03 -0.73 -0.43
N PHE A 91 13.09 -1.47 0.68
CA PHE A 91 13.89 -1.06 1.85
C PHE A 91 15.30 -1.65 1.79
N GLU A 92 16.27 -0.84 2.17
CA GLU A 92 17.69 -1.23 2.22
C GLU A 92 18.06 -1.96 3.51
N SER A 93 17.24 -1.83 4.56
CA SER A 93 17.52 -2.44 5.86
C SER A 93 16.27 -2.95 6.58
N LEU A 94 16.43 -4.14 7.17
CA LEU A 94 15.41 -4.80 7.98
C LEU A 94 14.95 -3.97 9.18
N SER A 95 15.85 -3.21 9.80
CA SER A 95 15.55 -2.38 10.97
C SER A 95 14.58 -1.25 10.62
N SER A 96 14.86 -0.52 9.53
CA SER A 96 14.00 0.56 9.02
C SER A 96 12.63 0.02 8.59
N PHE A 97 12.63 -1.08 7.84
CA PHE A 97 11.42 -1.75 7.41
C PHE A 97 10.57 -2.19 8.60
N SER A 98 11.15 -2.95 9.53
CA SER A 98 10.41 -3.53 10.67
C SER A 98 9.85 -2.45 11.60
N GLY A 99 10.63 -1.39 11.85
CA GLY A 99 10.20 -0.26 12.67
C GLY A 99 9.03 0.50 12.04
N LEU A 100 9.09 0.77 10.73
CA LEU A 100 8.00 1.44 10.02
C LEU A 100 6.76 0.53 9.88
N PHE A 101 6.96 -0.74 9.55
CA PHE A 101 5.87 -1.72 9.46
C PHE A 101 5.10 -1.79 10.78
N LYS A 102 5.80 -1.92 11.91
CA LYS A 102 5.16 -1.91 13.24
C LYS A 102 4.43 -0.60 13.53
N ARG A 103 5.02 0.53 13.17
CA ARG A 103 4.38 1.84 13.36
C ARG A 103 3.07 1.98 12.59
N LEU A 104 2.99 1.45 11.37
CA LEU A 104 1.80 1.58 10.53
C LEU A 104 0.76 0.48 10.75
N THR A 105 1.17 -0.72 11.18
CA THR A 105 0.29 -1.89 11.32
C THR A 105 -0.01 -2.29 12.77
N GLY A 106 0.73 -1.75 13.73
CA GLY A 106 0.64 -2.07 15.16
C GLY A 106 1.48 -3.27 15.61
N ILE A 107 1.93 -4.12 14.69
CA ILE A 107 2.68 -5.36 15.00
C ILE A 107 3.91 -5.53 14.09
N THR A 108 4.87 -6.35 14.50
CA THR A 108 6.08 -6.59 13.68
C THR A 108 5.76 -7.42 12.42
N PRO A 109 6.61 -7.35 11.37
CA PRO A 109 6.44 -8.19 10.18
C PRO A 109 6.36 -9.69 10.49
N SER A 110 7.21 -10.18 11.40
CA SER A 110 7.23 -11.59 11.80
C SER A 110 5.97 -12.02 12.55
N GLU A 111 5.43 -11.15 13.41
CA GLU A 111 4.14 -11.39 14.07
C GLU A 111 2.99 -11.40 13.07
N TYR A 112 2.98 -10.45 12.14
CA TYR A 112 2.00 -10.37 11.06
C TYR A 112 2.00 -11.67 10.23
N MET A 113 3.17 -12.11 9.75
CA MET A 113 3.32 -13.36 9.00
C MET A 113 2.81 -14.58 9.77
N ARG A 114 3.18 -14.69 11.06
CA ARG A 114 2.72 -15.79 11.93
C ARG A 114 1.20 -15.79 12.11
N GLN A 115 0.57 -14.62 12.27
CA GLN A 115 -0.89 -14.50 12.37
C GLN A 115 -1.57 -14.94 11.06
N GLN A 116 -1.05 -14.50 9.92
CA GLN A 116 -1.60 -14.89 8.61
C GLN A 116 -1.45 -16.40 8.35
N GLN A 117 -0.31 -16.99 8.70
CA GLN A 117 -0.10 -18.44 8.59
C GLN A 117 -1.05 -19.22 9.50
N LYS A 118 -1.23 -18.78 10.75
CA LYS A 118 -2.18 -19.41 11.68
C LYS A 118 -3.61 -19.35 11.13
N LEU A 119 -4.05 -18.20 10.62
CA LEU A 119 -5.36 -18.02 10.02
C LEU A 119 -5.55 -18.97 8.82
N LYS A 120 -4.58 -19.04 7.90
CA LYS A 120 -4.61 -19.95 6.74
C LYS A 120 -4.71 -21.41 7.17
N SER A 121 -3.93 -21.82 8.17
CA SER A 121 -3.98 -23.19 8.71
C SER A 121 -5.33 -23.51 9.35
N GLN A 122 -5.93 -22.56 10.08
CA GLN A 122 -7.27 -22.72 10.67
C GLN A 122 -8.36 -22.82 9.61
N ILE A 123 -8.34 -21.97 8.57
CA ILE A 123 -9.29 -22.05 7.46
C ILE A 123 -9.18 -23.42 6.76
N ARG A 124 -7.96 -23.94 6.59
CA ARG A 124 -7.73 -25.25 5.97
C ARG A 124 -8.22 -26.41 6.83
N SER A 125 -8.04 -26.35 8.15
CA SER A 125 -8.44 -27.44 9.06
C SER A 125 -9.90 -27.39 9.48
N GLN A 126 -10.50 -26.20 9.60
CA GLN A 126 -11.85 -25.97 10.11
C GLN A 126 -12.61 -24.92 9.27
N PRO A 127 -12.83 -25.18 7.96
CA PRO A 127 -13.39 -24.18 7.03
C PRO A 127 -14.80 -23.70 7.41
N LEU A 128 -15.62 -24.56 8.02
CA LEU A 128 -17.00 -24.22 8.40
C LEU A 128 -17.08 -23.11 9.46
N GLN A 129 -16.05 -22.94 10.30
CA GLN A 129 -16.03 -21.86 11.31
C GLN A 129 -15.90 -20.45 10.68
N PHE A 130 -15.48 -20.37 9.42
CA PHE A 130 -15.34 -19.12 8.69
C PHE A 130 -16.55 -18.82 7.79
N ILE A 131 -17.59 -19.66 7.83
CA ILE A 131 -18.84 -19.48 7.10
C ILE A 131 -19.90 -18.94 8.09
N PRO A 132 -20.65 -17.89 7.73
CA PRO A 132 -21.75 -17.41 8.58
C PRO A 132 -22.73 -18.55 8.92
N GLY A 133 -23.04 -18.70 10.22
CA GLY A 133 -23.81 -19.85 10.71
C GLY A 133 -25.19 -20.00 10.06
N CYS A 134 -25.87 -18.90 9.75
CA CYS A 134 -27.16 -18.93 9.04
C CYS A 134 -27.06 -19.57 7.65
N PHE A 135 -25.97 -19.34 6.94
CA PHE A 135 -25.72 -19.89 5.61
C PHE A 135 -25.43 -21.40 5.68
N ALA A 136 -24.54 -21.80 6.58
CA ALA A 136 -24.18 -23.21 6.77
C ALA A 136 -25.37 -24.05 7.27
N LYS A 137 -26.21 -23.51 8.18
CA LYS A 137 -27.44 -24.17 8.62
C LYS A 137 -28.44 -24.39 7.48
N LYS A 138 -28.67 -23.39 6.62
CA LYS A 138 -29.53 -23.53 5.43
C LYS A 138 -29.05 -24.63 4.47
N LYS A 139 -27.74 -24.92 4.46
CA LYS A 139 -27.12 -25.97 3.65
C LYS A 139 -27.01 -27.33 4.35
N GLY A 140 -27.44 -27.45 5.61
CA GLY A 140 -27.35 -28.69 6.38
C GLY A 140 -25.92 -29.08 6.78
N TRP A 141 -24.99 -28.12 6.83
CA TRP A 141 -23.57 -28.38 7.15
C TRP A 141 -23.25 -28.40 8.64
N TYR A 142 -24.20 -27.99 9.48
CA TYR A 142 -24.15 -28.21 10.92
C TYR A 142 -25.09 -29.37 11.26
N THR A 143 -24.57 -30.41 11.90
CA THR A 143 -25.40 -31.41 12.56
C THR A 143 -25.81 -30.87 13.91
N ASP A 144 -27.11 -30.75 14.18
CA ASP A 144 -27.61 -30.54 15.53
C ASP A 144 -27.10 -31.67 16.43
N HIS A 145 -26.54 -31.32 17.59
CA HIS A 145 -26.24 -32.24 18.68
C HIS A 145 -27.40 -32.22 19.67
#